data_AF-A0A2V7V4T4-F1
#
_entry.id   AF-A0A2V7V4T4-F1
#
_cell.length_a   1.000
_cell.length_b   1.000
_cell.length_c   1.000
_cell.angle_alpha   90.00
_cell.angle_beta   90.00
_cell.angle_gamma   90.00
#
_symmetry.space_group_name_H-M   'P 1'
#
loop_
_entity.id
_entity.type
_entity.pdbx_description
1 polymer ?
#
loop_
_entity_poly.entity_id
_entity_poly.type
_entity_poly.pdbx_seq_one_letter_code
_entity_poly.pdbx_strand_id
1 'polypeptide(L)'
;MTRRFLEMVAGHRDARLGIVTKGALILRDLDVLQTIHRRSSLWVRVSLVSPHADLVRRLDPWAPPPAVRIEVLKRLHEAGIDAGLGLAPVLPAITDDEPSLDRLLGEVAGAG
;
A
#
# COMPACT_ATOMS: atom_id res chain seq x y z
N MET A 1 -12.44 -14.04 2.28
CA MET A 1 -13.26 -13.27 3.25
C MET A 1 -13.22 -11.78 2.96
N THR A 2 -12.06 -11.14 2.81
CA THR A 2 -11.91 -9.70 2.51
C THR A 2 -12.74 -9.21 1.32
N ARG A 3 -12.71 -9.91 0.17
CA ARG A 3 -13.50 -9.51 -1.01
C ARG A 3 -15.00 -9.38 -0.73
N ARG A 4 -15.60 -10.33 -0.01
CA ARG A 4 -17.03 -10.26 0.35
C ARG A 4 -17.38 -9.05 1.22
N PHE A 5 -16.46 -8.66 2.12
CA PHE A 5 -16.60 -7.43 2.89
C PHE A 5 -16.54 -6.20 1.97
N LEU A 6 -15.58 -6.14 1.05
CA LEU A 6 -15.49 -5.05 0.07
C LEU A 6 -16.75 -4.97 -0.80
N GLU A 7 -17.31 -6.10 -1.24
CA GLU A 7 -18.55 -6.16 -2.02
C GLU A 7 -19.75 -5.62 -1.22
N MET A 8 -19.81 -5.90 0.09
CA MET A 8 -20.83 -5.33 0.97
C MET A 8 -20.68 -3.80 1.08
N VAL A 9 -19.45 -3.28 1.26
CA VAL A 9 -19.20 -1.83 1.31
C VAL A 9 -19.55 -1.18 -0.03
N ALA A 10 -19.24 -1.83 -1.15
CA ALA A 10 -19.56 -1.33 -2.51
C ALA A 10 -21.07 -1.17 -2.74
N GLY A 11 -21.92 -1.92 -2.01
CA GLY A 11 -23.37 -1.77 -2.00
C GLY A 11 -23.88 -0.50 -1.32
N HIS A 12 -23.06 0.14 -0.48
CA HIS A 12 -23.40 1.36 0.25
C HIS A 12 -22.92 2.63 -0.49
N ARG A 13 -23.33 3.80 0.01
CA ARG A 13 -22.85 5.12 -0.43
C ARG A 13 -22.34 5.88 0.79
N ASP A 14 -21.43 6.82 0.56
CA ASP A 14 -20.89 7.73 1.59
C ASP A 14 -20.19 7.03 2.76
N ALA A 15 -19.74 5.78 2.54
CA ALA A 15 -18.89 5.07 3.48
C ALA A 15 -17.47 5.68 3.51
N ARG A 16 -16.74 5.41 4.59
CA ARG A 16 -15.33 5.76 4.73
C ARG A 16 -14.53 4.49 5.04
N LEU A 17 -13.63 4.12 4.14
CA LEU A 17 -12.82 2.91 4.26
C LEU A 17 -11.34 3.25 4.10
N GLY A 18 -10.54 2.82 5.06
CA GLY A 18 -9.09 2.84 4.98
C GLY A 18 -8.53 1.43 4.94
N ILE A 19 -7.57 1.17 4.05
CA ILE A 19 -6.94 -0.15 3.92
C ILE A 19 -5.43 0.00 4.08
N VAL A 20 -4.83 -0.82 4.94
CA VAL A 20 -3.36 -0.95 5.04
C VAL A 20 -2.98 -2.36 4.59
N THR A 21 -2.00 -2.47 3.68
CA THR A 21 -1.56 -3.76 3.12
C THR A 21 -0.05 -3.83 2.97
N LYS A 22 0.52 -5.03 3.09
CA LYS A 22 1.96 -5.29 2.85
C LYS A 22 2.24 -5.95 1.50
N GLY A 23 1.22 -6.36 0.74
CA GLY A 23 1.40 -7.20 -0.43
C GLY A 23 0.41 -7.00 -1.56
N ALA A 24 0.68 -7.68 -2.67
CA ALA A 24 0.03 -7.47 -3.96
C ALA A 24 -1.37 -8.06 -4.10
N LEU A 25 -1.85 -8.84 -3.12
CA LEU A 25 -3.17 -9.48 -3.19
C LEU A 25 -4.32 -8.48 -3.27
N ILE A 26 -4.12 -7.24 -2.83
CA ILE A 26 -5.11 -6.16 -2.97
C ILE A 26 -5.48 -5.91 -4.44
N LEU A 27 -4.55 -6.16 -5.37
CA LEU A 27 -4.77 -5.92 -6.80
C LEU A 27 -5.82 -6.87 -7.42
N ARG A 28 -6.10 -8.02 -6.77
CA ARG A 28 -7.18 -8.93 -7.19
C ARG A 28 -8.55 -8.26 -7.16
N ASP A 29 -8.74 -7.35 -6.21
CA ASP A 29 -10.03 -6.79 -5.87
C ASP A 29 -10.17 -5.34 -6.40
N LEU A 30 -9.34 -4.95 -7.37
CA LEU A 30 -9.35 -3.60 -8.00
C LEU A 30 -10.73 -3.20 -8.52
N ASP A 31 -11.46 -4.14 -9.13
CA ASP A 31 -12.80 -3.92 -9.67
C ASP A 31 -13.79 -3.45 -8.58
N VAL A 32 -13.71 -4.08 -7.39
CA VAL A 32 -14.54 -3.75 -6.24
C VAL A 32 -14.05 -2.45 -5.59
N LEU A 33 -12.74 -2.27 -5.45
CA LEU A 33 -12.14 -1.05 -4.88
C LEU A 33 -12.49 0.20 -5.70
N GLN A 34 -12.44 0.12 -7.03
CA GLN A 34 -12.87 1.19 -7.91
C GLN A 34 -14.37 1.50 -7.74
N THR A 35 -15.20 0.48 -7.53
CA THR A 35 -16.63 0.67 -7.27
C THR A 35 -16.88 1.40 -5.95
N ILE A 36 -16.14 1.05 -4.90
CA ILE A 36 -16.18 1.76 -3.61
C ILE A 36 -15.71 3.21 -3.81
N HIS A 37 -14.55 3.42 -4.44
CA HIS A 37 -13.95 4.76 -4.63
C HIS A 37 -14.88 5.73 -5.38
N ARG A 38 -15.65 5.25 -6.36
CA ARG A 38 -16.64 6.07 -7.08
C ARG A 38 -17.84 6.51 -6.24
N ARG A 39 -18.11 5.83 -5.12
CA ARG A 39 -19.35 5.99 -4.33
C ARG A 39 -19.09 6.36 -2.87
N SER A 40 -17.84 6.34 -2.42
CA SER A 40 -17.44 6.38 -1.02
C SER A 40 -15.97 6.83 -0.92
N SER A 41 -15.57 7.31 0.25
CA SER A 41 -14.18 7.65 0.51
C SER A 41 -13.37 6.38 0.75
N LEU A 42 -12.38 6.13 -0.09
CA LEU A 42 -11.45 5.01 0.01
C LEU A 42 -10.02 5.52 -0.15
N TRP A 43 -9.17 5.18 0.82
CA TRP A 43 -7.72 5.29 0.70
C TRP A 43 -7.04 3.95 0.96
N VAL A 44 -5.88 3.76 0.35
CA VAL A 44 -5.02 2.60 0.54
C VAL A 44 -3.62 3.05 0.95
N ARG A 45 -3.06 2.44 1.99
CA ARG A 45 -1.64 2.58 2.35
C ARG A 45 -0.91 1.27 2.15
N VAL A 46 0.13 1.28 1.33
CA VAL A 46 1.01 0.12 1.14
C VAL A 46 2.17 0.27 2.11
N SER A 47 2.28 -0.65 3.05
CA SER A 47 3.32 -0.63 4.07
C SER A 47 4.67 -0.97 3.48
N LEU A 48 5.65 -0.09 3.62
CA LEU A 48 7.04 -0.30 3.22
C LEU A 48 7.95 0.54 4.13
N VAL A 49 8.97 -0.10 4.71
CA VAL A 49 9.77 0.48 5.80
C VAL A 49 11.23 0.73 5.42
N SER A 50 11.68 0.18 4.29
CA SER A 50 13.06 0.32 3.82
C SER A 50 13.12 0.04 2.32
N PRO A 51 14.01 0.72 1.56
CA PRO A 51 14.28 0.39 0.17
C PRO A 51 15.14 -0.88 0.04
N HIS A 52 15.71 -1.38 1.14
CA HIS A 52 16.64 -2.52 1.15
C HIS A 52 15.90 -3.84 1.35
N ALA A 53 15.93 -4.70 0.33
CA ALA A 53 15.19 -5.97 0.34
C ALA A 53 15.69 -6.96 1.41
N ASP A 54 16.99 -6.94 1.73
CA ASP A 54 17.58 -7.77 2.78
C ASP A 54 17.07 -7.37 4.17
N LEU A 55 16.98 -6.06 4.46
CA LEU A 55 16.42 -5.58 5.73
C LEU A 55 14.94 -5.93 5.85
N VAL A 56 14.16 -5.71 4.79
CA VAL A 56 12.72 -6.07 4.77
C VAL A 56 12.53 -7.55 5.07
N ARG A 57 13.34 -8.43 4.46
CA ARG A 57 13.27 -9.89 4.68
C ARG A 57 13.74 -10.30 6.08
N ARG A 58 14.69 -9.59 6.68
CA ARG A 58 15.11 -9.83 8.07
C ARG A 58 14.02 -9.46 9.07
N LEU A 59 13.24 -8.41 8.80
CA LEU A 59 12.13 -7.98 9.65
C LEU A 59 10.89 -8.87 9.49
N ASP A 60 10.61 -9.31 8.27
CA ASP A 60 9.47 -10.16 7.95
C ASP A 60 9.87 -11.11 6.79
N PRO A 61 10.19 -12.38 7.06
CA PRO A 61 10.68 -13.32 6.05
C PRO A 61 9.73 -13.54 4.85
N TRP A 62 8.44 -13.26 5.04
CA TRP A 62 7.39 -13.45 4.03
C TRP A 62 7.01 -12.16 3.33
N ALA A 63 7.64 -11.05 3.70
CA ALA A 63 7.45 -9.76 3.08
C ALA A 63 7.80 -9.80 1.58
N PRO A 64 6.89 -9.32 0.71
CA PRO A 64 7.26 -9.01 -0.67
C PRO A 64 8.38 -7.96 -0.69
N PRO A 65 9.33 -8.06 -1.65
CA PRO A 65 10.39 -7.09 -1.82
C PRO A 65 9.86 -5.65 -2.02
N PRO A 66 10.64 -4.61 -1.68
CA PRO A 66 10.28 -3.20 -1.88
C PRO A 66 9.71 -2.89 -3.28
N ALA A 67 10.38 -3.36 -4.33
CA ALA A 67 9.96 -3.15 -5.72
C ALA A 67 8.53 -3.66 -6.00
N VAL A 68 8.12 -4.79 -5.41
CA VAL A 68 6.76 -5.32 -5.57
C VAL A 68 5.74 -4.38 -4.92
N ARG A 69 6.09 -3.77 -3.78
CA ARG A 69 5.19 -2.85 -3.06
C ARG A 69 5.06 -1.51 -3.79
N ILE A 70 6.15 -1.02 -4.36
CA ILE A 70 6.14 0.18 -5.21
C ILE A 70 5.29 -0.06 -6.47
N GLU A 71 5.42 -1.23 -7.11
CA GLU A 71 4.56 -1.60 -8.24
C GLU A 71 3.07 -1.68 -7.84
N VAL A 72 2.75 -2.18 -6.64
CA VAL A 72 1.37 -2.16 -6.15
C VAL A 72 0.83 -0.74 -5.99
N LEU A 73 1.63 0.19 -5.47
CA LEU A 73 1.27 1.60 -5.38
C LEU A 73 0.95 2.18 -6.76
N LYS A 74 1.87 1.98 -7.71
CA LYS A 74 1.71 2.42 -9.09
C LYS A 74 0.41 1.91 -9.70
N ARG A 75 0.13 0.60 -9.59
CA ARG A 75 -1.09 -0.01 -10.16
C ARG A 75 -2.38 0.47 -9.49
N LEU A 76 -2.33 0.82 -8.20
CA LEU A 76 -3.47 1.43 -7.52
C LEU A 76 -3.73 2.85 -8.01
N HIS A 77 -2.66 3.65 -8.19
CA HIS A 77 -2.75 5.00 -8.76
C HIS A 77 -3.27 4.97 -10.21
N GLU A 78 -2.74 4.06 -11.06
CA GLU A 78 -3.23 3.85 -12.43
C GLU A 78 -4.72 3.46 -12.47
N ALA A 79 -5.21 2.78 -11.44
CA ALA A 79 -6.62 2.43 -11.31
C ALA A 79 -7.49 3.57 -10.76
N GLY A 80 -6.91 4.74 -10.45
CA GLY A 80 -7.58 5.90 -9.90
C GLY A 80 -7.92 5.79 -8.41
N ILE A 81 -7.21 4.94 -7.65
CA ILE A 81 -7.39 4.80 -6.21
C ILE A 81 -6.44 5.76 -5.48
N ASP A 82 -6.93 6.48 -4.46
CA ASP A 82 -6.07 7.21 -3.52
C ASP A 82 -5.18 6.21 -2.77
N ALA A 83 -3.92 6.12 -3.20
CA ALA A 83 -2.95 5.19 -2.67
C ALA A 83 -1.69 5.94 -2.21
N GLY A 84 -1.04 5.45 -1.14
CA GLY A 84 0.19 6.06 -0.67
C GLY A 84 1.03 5.15 0.21
N LEU A 85 2.21 5.62 0.58
CA LEU A 85 3.13 4.88 1.44
C LEU A 85 2.63 4.84 2.89
N GLY A 86 2.61 3.65 3.47
CA GLY A 86 2.53 3.44 4.91
C GLY A 86 3.93 3.24 5.49
N LEU A 87 4.63 4.32 5.85
CA LEU A 87 5.96 4.25 6.44
C LEU A 87 5.86 3.96 7.94
N ALA A 88 5.67 2.68 8.30
CA ALA A 88 5.60 2.25 9.70
C ALA A 88 5.98 0.77 9.88
N PRO A 89 6.67 0.41 10.98
CA PRO A 89 7.26 1.31 11.97
C PRO A 89 8.54 1.99 11.46
N VAL A 90 8.85 3.18 11.98
CA VAL A 90 10.20 3.75 11.93
C VAL A 90 10.90 3.34 13.22
N LEU A 91 11.89 2.44 13.10
CA LEU A 91 12.58 1.82 14.22
C LEU A 91 13.98 2.45 14.40
N PRO A 92 14.31 2.91 15.62
CA PRO A 92 15.63 3.49 15.91
C PRO A 92 16.79 2.55 15.58
N ALA A 93 17.80 3.07 14.89
CA ALA A 93 18.98 2.36 14.41
C ALA A 93 18.69 1.18 13.45
N ILE A 94 17.48 1.08 12.91
CA ILE A 94 17.09 -0.01 12.00
C ILE A 94 16.49 0.55 10.71
N THR A 95 15.51 1.45 10.78
CA THR A 95 14.81 2.00 9.61
C THR A 95 14.66 3.52 9.66
N ASP A 96 15.45 4.20 10.49
CA ASP A 96 15.39 5.64 10.74
C ASP A 96 16.57 6.41 10.12
N ASP A 97 17.44 5.75 9.34
CA ASP A 97 18.53 6.44 8.68
C ASP A 97 18.00 7.33 7.53
N GLU A 98 18.37 8.61 7.58
CA GLU A 98 17.92 9.62 6.62
C GLU A 98 18.18 9.22 5.15
N PRO A 99 19.37 8.70 4.76
CA PRO A 99 19.63 8.34 3.37
C PRO A 99 18.69 7.24 2.83
N SER A 100 18.36 6.23 3.64
CA SER A 100 17.43 5.19 3.22
C SER A 100 15.98 5.68 3.17
N LEU A 101 15.60 6.58 4.08
CA LEU A 101 14.29 7.22 4.05
C LEU A 101 14.13 8.09 2.79
N ASP A 102 15.09 8.96 2.50
CA ASP A 102 15.07 9.82 1.31
C ASP A 102 15.02 9.01 0.03
N ARG A 103 15.82 7.94 -0.07
CA ARG A 103 15.79 7.02 -1.20
C ARG A 103 14.41 6.37 -1.36
N LEU A 104 13.84 5.85 -0.29
CA LEU A 104 12.52 5.20 -0.33
C LEU A 104 11.42 6.19 -0.75
N LEU A 105 11.42 7.38 -0.17
CA LEU A 105 10.45 8.43 -0.51
C LEU A 105 10.59 8.86 -1.97
N GLY A 106 11.81 8.98 -2.48
CA GLY A 106 12.08 9.28 -3.89
C GLY A 106 11.60 8.17 -4.85
N GLU A 107 11.89 6.91 -4.52
CA GLU A 107 11.42 5.76 -5.32
C GLU A 107 9.88 5.67 -5.34
N VAL A 108 9.22 5.94 -4.21
CA VAL A 108 7.76 5.98 -4.12
C VAL A 108 7.18 7.17 -4.89
N ALA A 109 7.73 8.38 -4.72
CA ALA A 109 7.25 9.57 -5.41
C ALA A 109 7.37 9.42 -6.94
N GLY A 110 8.39 8.71 -7.43
CA GLY A 110 8.55 8.39 -8.85
C GLY A 110 7.54 7.37 -9.40
N ALA A 111 6.82 6.65 -8.53
CA ALA A 111 5.80 5.68 -8.94
C ALA A 111 4.43 6.30 -9.23
N GLY A 112 4.30 7.62 -9.01
CA GLY A 112 3.05 8.39 -9.17
C GLY A 112 2.14 8.27 -7.96
#